data_AF-A0A7J7G1D8-F1
#
_entry.id   AF-A0A7J7G1D8-F1
#
_cell.length_a   1.000
_cell.length_b   1.000
_cell.length_c   1.000
_cell.angle_alpha   90.00
_cell.angle_beta   90.00
_cell.angle_gamma   90.00
#
_symmetry.space_group_name_H-M   'P 1'
#
loop_
_entity.id
_entity.type
_entity.pdbx_description
1 polymer ?
#
loop_
_entity_poly.entity_id
_entity_poly.type
_entity_poly.pdbx_seq_one_letter_code
_entity_poly.pdbx_strand_id
1 'polypeptide(L)'
;MRAEWEFRKTRANVLVELCREVNLKFPRRLAMRMPTDTPQLLQRALHRIRDEINRMTQRLQRSGLMKTANERAEDGLMDDAQQYFAWSMDVMYKSDIEMSDDDDNE
;
A
#
# COMPACT_ATOMS: atom_id res chain seq x y z
N MET A 1 24.63 18.61 18.50
CA MET A 1 23.98 19.49 17.50
C MET A 1 24.15 19.02 16.04
N ARG A 2 25.36 18.79 15.52
CA ARG A 2 25.56 18.40 14.09
C ARG A 2 24.93 17.04 13.73
N ALA A 3 25.08 16.04 14.58
CA ALA A 3 24.51 14.70 14.37
C ALA A 3 22.97 14.69 14.39
N GLU A 4 22.36 15.45 15.30
CA GLU A 4 20.90 15.58 15.40
C GLU A 4 20.30 16.30 14.18
N TRP A 5 21.02 17.31 13.67
CA TRP A 5 20.65 18.01 12.44
C TRP A 5 20.67 17.09 11.22
N GLU A 6 21.75 16.31 11.05
CA GLU A 6 21.86 15.32 9.97
C GLU A 6 20.77 14.24 10.09
N PHE A 7 20.50 13.75 11.31
CA PHE A 7 19.41 12.79 11.55
C PHE A 7 18.06 13.34 11.09
N ARG A 8 17.69 14.55 11.51
CA ARG A 8 16.41 15.19 11.12
C ARG A 8 16.31 15.42 9.63
N LYS A 9 17.41 15.83 8.98
CA LYS A 9 17.48 16.07 7.53
C LYS A 9 17.28 14.77 6.74
N THR A 10 17.95 13.68 7.13
CA THR A 10 17.80 12.37 6.49
C THR A 10 16.38 11.83 6.67
N ARG A 11 15.83 11.91 7.89
CA ARG A 11 14.46 11.46 8.19
C ARG A 11 13.40 12.27 7.43
N ALA A 12 13.61 13.58 7.30
CA ALA A 12 12.74 14.46 6.52
C ALA A 12 12.69 14.07 5.04
N ASN A 13 13.83 13.69 4.45
CA ASN A 13 13.86 13.25 3.05
C ASN A 13 13.08 11.94 2.85
N VAL A 14 13.25 10.95 3.74
CA VAL A 14 12.48 9.69 3.70
C VAL A 14 10.97 9.97 3.78
N LEU A 15 10.55 10.83 4.70
CA LEU A 15 9.13 11.21 4.83
C LEU A 15 8.58 11.94 3.61
N VAL A 16 9.38 12.80 2.96
CA VAL A 16 8.97 13.47 1.73
C VAL A 16 8.70 12.46 0.62
N GLU A 17 9.57 11.46 0.44
CA GLU A 17 9.34 10.43 -0.57
C GLU A 17 8.12 9.56 -0.24
N LEU A 18 7.99 9.10 1.00
CA LEU A 18 6.80 8.33 1.43
C LEU A 18 5.49 9.13 1.27
N CYS A 19 5.49 10.42 1.59
CA CYS A 19 4.30 11.25 1.38
C CYS A 19 3.99 11.47 -0.12
N ARG A 20 5.00 11.50 -1.00
CA ARG A 20 4.78 11.59 -2.45
C ARG A 20 4.09 10.34 -3.01
N GLU A 21 4.46 9.15 -2.55
CA GLU A 21 3.81 7.89 -2.95
C GLU A 21 2.29 7.92 -2.70
N VAL A 22 1.85 8.67 -1.67
CA VAL A 22 0.44 8.80 -1.29
C VAL A 22 -0.15 10.18 -1.64
N ASN A 23 0.52 10.96 -2.49
CA ASN A 23 0.11 12.32 -2.90
C ASN A 23 -0.16 13.31 -1.75
N LEU A 24 0.48 13.12 -0.60
CA LEU A 24 0.41 14.02 0.54
C LEU A 24 1.47 15.12 0.43
N LYS A 25 1.04 16.39 0.55
CA LYS A 25 1.98 17.51 0.61
C LYS A 25 2.66 17.56 1.99
N PHE A 26 3.96 17.32 2.01
CA PHE A 26 4.74 17.37 3.23
C PHE A 26 5.69 18.58 3.27
N PRO A 27 5.50 19.55 4.18
CA PRO A 27 6.37 20.73 4.25
C PRO A 27 7.71 20.37 4.90
N ARG A 28 8.81 20.48 4.13
CA ARG A 28 10.19 20.29 4.63
C ARG A 28 10.52 21.11 5.89
N ARG A 29 9.96 22.32 6.01
CA ARG A 29 10.16 23.19 7.19
C ARG A 29 9.51 22.62 8.46
N LEU A 30 8.43 21.86 8.33
CA LEU A 30 7.78 21.17 9.45
C LEU A 30 8.67 20.02 9.92
N ALA A 31 9.22 19.25 8.99
CA ALA A 31 10.08 18.10 9.26
C ALA A 31 11.30 18.41 10.14
N MET A 32 11.95 19.55 9.89
CA MET A 32 13.12 19.97 10.67
C MET A 32 12.78 20.39 12.11
N ARG A 33 11.51 20.76 12.37
CA ARG A 33 11.02 21.21 13.68
C ARG A 33 10.26 20.12 14.45
N MET A 34 10.01 18.98 13.82
CA MET A 34 9.29 17.90 14.48
C MET A 34 10.12 17.26 15.59
N PRO A 35 9.48 16.86 16.71
CA PRO A 35 10.07 15.93 17.66
C PRO A 35 10.61 14.68 16.97
N THR A 36 11.63 14.06 17.57
CA THR A 36 12.29 12.86 17.04
C THR A 36 11.37 11.66 16.83
N ASP A 37 10.21 11.65 17.50
CA ASP A 37 9.28 10.53 17.56
C ASP A 37 8.12 10.68 16.55
N THR A 38 7.91 11.89 16.04
CA THR A 38 6.85 12.21 15.07
C THR A 38 7.05 11.54 13.71
N PRO A 39 8.30 11.39 13.18
CA PRO A 39 8.55 10.63 11.96
C PRO A 39 8.08 9.19 11.99
N GLN A 40 8.27 8.49 13.11
CA GLN A 40 7.88 7.08 13.28
C GLN A 40 6.36 6.95 13.32
N LEU A 41 5.67 7.88 13.98
CA LEU A 41 4.21 7.94 14.00
C LEU A 41 3.64 8.20 12.60
N LEU A 42 4.23 9.14 11.86
CA LEU A 42 3.82 9.45 10.49
C LEU A 42 4.06 8.27 9.55
N GLN A 43 5.22 7.61 9.64
CA GLN A 43 5.54 6.43 8.85
C GLN A 43 4.52 5.31 9.10
N ARG A 44 4.19 5.02 10.38
CA ARG A 44 3.15 4.04 10.72
C ARG A 44 1.77 4.41 10.16
N ALA A 45 1.41 5.69 10.19
CA ALA A 45 0.15 6.16 9.62
C ALA A 45 0.11 5.98 8.09
N LEU A 46 1.21 6.30 7.40
CA LEU A 46 1.32 6.11 5.95
C LEU A 46 1.25 4.63 5.55
N HIS A 47 1.92 3.73 6.28
CA HIS A 47 1.80 2.29 6.05
C HIS A 47 0.35 1.81 6.20
N ARG A 48 -0.36 2.21 7.27
CA ARG A 48 -1.77 1.85 7.45
C ARG A 48 -2.66 2.32 6.29
N ILE A 49 -2.40 3.52 5.76
CA ILE A 49 -3.15 4.06 4.61
C ILE A 49 -2.86 3.22 3.36
N ARG A 50 -1.59 2.88 3.10
CA ARG A 50 -1.19 2.03 1.96
C ARG A 50 -1.84 0.65 2.04
N ASP A 51 -1.83 0.03 3.21
CA ASP A 51 -2.46 -1.29 3.43
C ASP A 51 -3.96 -1.24 3.15
N GLU A 52 -4.64 -0.18 3.58
CA GLU A 52 -6.07 -0.02 3.34
C GLU A 52 -6.38 0.25 1.86
N ILE A 53 -5.57 1.05 1.18
CA ILE A 53 -5.68 1.26 -0.28
C ILE A 53 -5.53 -0.08 -1.02
N ASN A 54 -4.54 -0.90 -0.63
CA ASN A 54 -4.32 -2.21 -1.24
C ASN A 54 -5.52 -3.13 -1.02
N ARG A 55 -6.06 -3.19 0.20
CA ARG A 55 -7.27 -3.97 0.52
C ARG A 55 -8.48 -3.50 -0.27
N MET A 56 -8.71 -2.19 -0.37
CA MET A 56 -9.80 -1.64 -1.17
C MET A 56 -9.64 -1.97 -2.66
N THR A 57 -8.43 -1.87 -3.20
CA THR A 57 -8.13 -2.17 -4.60
C THR A 57 -8.39 -3.66 -4.91
N GLN A 58 -7.94 -4.56 -4.03
CA GLN A 58 -8.22 -5.99 -4.15
C GLN A 58 -9.73 -6.28 -4.10
N ARG A 59 -10.47 -5.63 -3.19
CA ARG A 59 -11.94 -5.76 -3.13
C ARG A 59 -12.62 -5.30 -4.42
N LEU A 60 -12.19 -4.17 -4.98
CA LEU A 60 -12.72 -3.65 -6.24
C LEU A 60 -12.44 -4.59 -7.41
N GLN A 61 -11.22 -5.13 -7.49
CA GLN A 61 -10.85 -6.10 -8.53
C GLN A 61 -11.67 -7.38 -8.44
N ARG A 62 -11.81 -7.95 -7.23
CA ARG A 62 -12.67 -9.14 -7.01
C ARG A 62 -14.12 -8.88 -7.38
N SER A 63 -14.64 -7.72 -7.00
CA SER A 63 -15.99 -7.30 -7.38
C SER A 63 -16.15 -7.18 -8.90
N GLY A 64 -15.14 -6.67 -9.60
CA GLY A 64 -15.12 -6.58 -11.05
C GLY A 64 -15.11 -7.96 -11.71
N LEU A 65 -14.25 -8.86 -11.26
CA LEU A 65 -14.17 -10.24 -11.74
C LEU A 65 -15.47 -11.01 -11.51
N MET A 66 -16.10 -10.85 -10.35
CA MET A 66 -17.42 -11.45 -10.07
C MET A 66 -18.52 -10.90 -10.98
N LYS A 67 -18.51 -9.58 -11.26
CA LYS A 67 -19.46 -8.98 -12.20
C LYS A 67 -19.30 -9.57 -13.59
N THR A 68 -18.05 -9.67 -14.08
CA THR A 68 -17.76 -10.28 -15.39
C THR A 68 -18.10 -11.76 -15.42
N ALA A 69 -17.87 -12.51 -14.34
CA ALA A 69 -18.27 -13.91 -14.25
C ALA A 69 -19.80 -14.07 -14.40
N ASN A 70 -20.58 -13.21 -13.73
CA ASN A 70 -22.04 -13.23 -13.84
C ASN A 70 -22.51 -12.86 -15.25
N GLU A 71 -21.94 -11.84 -15.88
CA GLU A 71 -22.25 -11.46 -17.27
C GLU A 71 -21.99 -12.64 -18.23
N ARG A 72 -20.86 -13.33 -18.07
CA ARG A 72 -20.52 -14.51 -18.90
C ARG A 72 -21.45 -15.70 -18.66
N ALA A 73 -21.91 -15.89 -17.42
CA ALA A 73 -22.88 -16.92 -17.10
C ALA A 73 -24.27 -16.63 -17.71
N GLU A 74 -24.69 -15.36 -17.70
CA GLU A 74 -25.93 -14.90 -18.36
C GLU A 74 -25.87 -15.11 -19.88
N ASP A 75 -24.70 -14.92 -20.49
CA ASP A 75 -24.44 -15.19 -21.91
C ASP A 75 -24.31 -16.70 -22.25
N GLY A 76 -24.43 -17.59 -21.25
CA GLY A 76 -24.31 -19.04 -21.43
C GLY A 76 -22.87 -19.56 -21.60
N LEU A 77 -21.87 -18.69 -21.43
CA LEU A 77 -20.43 -19.00 -21.51
C LEU A 77 -19.93 -19.50 -20.14
N MET A 78 -20.41 -20.67 -19.73
CA MET A 78 -20.16 -21.22 -18.38
C MET A 78 -18.69 -21.50 -18.09
N ASP A 79 -17.91 -21.91 -19.09
CA ASP A 79 -16.47 -22.16 -18.92
C ASP A 79 -15.70 -20.86 -18.64
N ASP A 80 -16.01 -19.79 -19.38
CA ASP A 80 -15.46 -18.45 -19.15
C ASP A 80 -15.87 -17.92 -17.76
N ALA A 81 -17.14 -18.09 -17.39
CA ALA A 81 -17.66 -17.65 -16.09
C ALA A 81 -16.92 -18.34 -14.93
N GLN A 82 -16.66 -19.64 -15.03
CA GLN A 82 -15.89 -20.39 -14.03
C GLN A 82 -14.46 -19.88 -13.90
N GLN A 83 -13.82 -19.50 -15.01
CA GLN A 83 -12.47 -18.95 -15.01
C GLN A 83 -12.40 -17.60 -14.28
N TYR A 84 -13.31 -16.67 -14.57
CA TYR A 84 -13.38 -15.37 -13.87
C TYR A 84 -13.74 -15.53 -12.39
N PHE A 85 -14.60 -16.50 -12.06
CA PHE A 85 -14.93 -16.82 -10.68
C PHE A 85 -13.70 -17.38 -9.92
N ALA A 86 -12.94 -18.28 -10.53
CA ALA A 86 -11.70 -18.80 -9.96
C ALA A 86 -10.67 -17.68 -9.71
N TRP A 87 -10.50 -16.76 -10.66
CA TRP A 87 -9.64 -15.58 -10.49
C TRP A 87 -10.11 -14.63 -9.38
N SER A 88 -11.42 -14.53 -9.15
CA SER A 88 -11.96 -13.71 -8.05
C SER A 88 -11.67 -14.30 -6.65
N MET A 89 -11.48 -15.62 -6.59
CA MET A 89 -11.25 -16.37 -5.35
C MET A 89 -9.76 -16.61 -5.05
N ASP A 90 -8.89 -16.41 -6.04
CA ASP A 90 -7.45 -16.63 -5.86
C ASP A 90 -6.88 -15.66 -4.80
N VAL A 91 -6.12 -16.25 -3.87
CA VAL A 91 -5.47 -15.58 -2.74
C VAL A 91 -4.11 -15.02 -3.17
N MET A 92 -3.58 -15.44 -4.32
CA MET A 92 -2.29 -15.01 -4.87
C MET A 92 -2.25 -13.59 -5.46
N TYR A 93 -3.29 -12.77 -5.29
CA TYR A 93 -3.15 -11.33 -5.50
C TYR A 93 -2.44 -10.71 -4.30
N LYS A 94 -1.12 -10.93 -4.25
CA LYS A 94 -0.24 -10.50 -3.16
C LYS A 94 -0.45 -9.03 -2.87
N SER A 95 -0.86 -8.74 -1.64
CA SER A 95 -0.57 -7.46 -1.03
C SER A 95 0.95 -7.31 -1.04
N ASP A 96 1.49 -6.20 -1.54
CA ASP A 96 2.93 -5.85 -1.55
C ASP A 96 3.63 -5.93 -0.17
N ILE A 97 2.92 -6.34 0.89
CA ILE A 97 3.42 -6.51 2.26
C ILE A 97 4.24 -7.80 2.42
N GLU A 98 4.09 -8.82 1.56
CA GLU A 98 4.91 -10.05 1.65
C GLU A 98 6.33 -9.91 1.07
N MET A 99 6.83 -8.70 0.81
CA MET A 99 8.21 -8.45 0.35
C MET A 99 9.04 -7.67 1.38
N SER A 100 8.69 -7.73 2.67
CA SER A 100 9.38 -6.99 3.75
C SER A 100 9.85 -7.87 4.91
N ASP A 101 10.05 -9.18 4.71
CA ASP A 101 10.85 -9.99 5.64
C ASP A 101 12.17 -10.33 4.96
N ASP A 102 12.97 -9.29 4.72
CA ASP A 102 14.40 -9.36 4.40
C ASP A 102 15.21 -9.07 5.67
N ASP A 103 14.72 -9.54 6.82
CA ASP A 103 15.34 -9.37 8.15
C ASP A 103 15.29 -10.70 8.93
N ASP A 104 15.76 -11.78 8.31
CA ASP A 104 16.33 -12.92 9.04
C ASP A 104 17.78 -13.11 8.56
N ASN A 105 18.65 -12.19 9.01
CA ASN A 105 20.09 -12.42 9.04
C ASN A 105 20.39 -13.48 10.11
N GLU A 106 20.79 -14.68 9.67
CA GLU A 106 21.67 -15.56 10.45
C GLU A 106 23.11 -15.01 10.49
#